data_AF-A0A2G9LR04-F1
#
_entry.id   AF-A0A2G9LR04-F1
#
_cell.length_a   1.000
_cell.length_b   1.000
_cell.length_c   1.000
_cell.angle_alpha   90.00
_cell.angle_beta   90.00
_cell.angle_gamma   90.00
#
_symmetry.space_group_name_H-M   'P 1'
#
loop_
_entity.id
_entity.type
_entity.pdbx_description
1 polymer ?
#
loop_
_entity_poly.entity_id
_entity_poly.type
_entity_poly.pdbx_seq_one_letter_code
_entity_poly.pdbx_strand_id
1 'polypeptide(L)'
;MDIWGFRDIRIFTYLVGVGILLSLLLWPFGFIPTATLRVVFGMILLLGLPGYFAFWAIFDRKEVSEIERLGLVFVFSLVLSVVPVMLGDYFFKIPVTAPNIAMIILFVTFVCAGIAAFRHRRFLNTI
;
A
#
# COMPACT_ATOMS: atom_id res chain seq x y z
N MET A 1 4.73 2.16 -26.62
CA MET A 1 3.95 1.18 -25.84
C MET A 1 4.94 0.44 -24.95
N ASP A 2 4.90 0.69 -23.64
CA ASP A 2 5.91 0.16 -22.73
C ASP A 2 5.37 -1.10 -22.05
N ILE A 3 5.94 -2.25 -22.43
CA ILE A 3 5.48 -3.60 -22.07
C ILE A 3 5.80 -3.91 -20.59
N TRP A 4 6.67 -3.09 -19.98
CA TRP A 4 7.12 -3.23 -18.60
C TRP A 4 6.05 -2.88 -17.56
N GLY A 5 5.28 -1.80 -17.76
CA GLY A 5 4.27 -1.35 -16.78
C GLY A 5 3.10 -2.31 -16.57
N PHE A 6 2.73 -3.07 -17.61
CA PHE A 6 1.62 -4.05 -17.56
C PHE A 6 2.01 -5.36 -16.86
N ARG A 7 3.31 -5.68 -16.87
CA ARG A 7 3.87 -6.84 -16.18
C ARG A 7 4.04 -6.50 -14.69
N ASP A 8 4.50 -5.29 -14.38
CA ASP A 8 4.66 -4.80 -13.01
C ASP A 8 3.33 -4.73 -12.26
N ILE A 9 2.26 -4.17 -12.82
CA ILE A 9 0.96 -4.10 -12.12
C ILE A 9 0.39 -5.48 -11.77
N ARG A 10 0.47 -6.45 -12.68
CA ARG A 10 -0.06 -7.79 -12.43
C ARG A 10 0.79 -8.52 -11.39
N ILE A 11 2.11 -8.52 -11.56
CA ILE A 11 3.04 -9.08 -10.57
C ILE A 11 2.84 -8.41 -9.20
N PHE A 12 2.64 -7.10 -9.15
CA PHE A 12 2.46 -6.37 -7.91
C PHE A 12 1.11 -6.63 -7.24
N THR A 13 0.04 -6.80 -8.03
CA THR A 13 -1.26 -7.26 -7.51
C THR A 13 -1.15 -8.66 -6.91
N TYR A 14 -0.39 -9.56 -7.55
CA TYR A 14 -0.08 -10.88 -6.99
C TYR A 14 0.79 -10.77 -5.73
N LEU A 15 1.79 -9.89 -5.68
CA LEU A 15 2.64 -9.67 -4.50
C LEU A 15 1.84 -9.12 -3.31
N VAL A 16 0.89 -8.20 -3.54
CA VAL A 16 -0.03 -7.70 -2.51
C VAL A 16 -1.00 -8.79 -2.06
N GLY A 17 -1.56 -9.56 -3.00
CA GLY A 17 -2.42 -10.70 -2.68
C GLY A 17 -1.70 -11.77 -1.86
N VAL A 18 -0.46 -12.09 -2.22
CA VAL A 18 0.44 -12.96 -1.44
C VAL A 18 0.78 -12.32 -0.09
N GLY A 19 1.00 -11.01 -0.04
CA GLY A 19 1.20 -10.27 1.21
C GLY A 19 0.01 -10.39 2.17
N ILE A 20 -1.22 -10.28 1.66
CA ILE A 20 -2.47 -10.49 2.42
C ILE A 20 -2.58 -11.94 2.87
N LEU A 21 -2.33 -12.90 1.97
CA LEU A 21 -2.37 -14.32 2.28
C LEU A 21 -1.35 -14.67 3.37
N LEU A 22 -0.13 -14.14 3.27
CA LEU A 22 0.93 -14.28 4.28
C LEU A 22 0.54 -13.58 5.57
N SER A 23 -0.06 -12.40 5.52
CA SER A 23 -0.50 -11.67 6.72
C SER A 23 -1.59 -12.43 7.48
N LEU A 24 -2.56 -13.00 6.76
CA LEU A 24 -3.64 -13.84 7.31
C LEU A 24 -3.14 -15.20 7.78
N LEU A 25 -2.16 -15.78 7.07
CA LEU A 25 -1.53 -17.05 7.43
C LEU A 25 -0.60 -16.89 8.64
N LEU A 26 0.12 -15.77 8.75
CA LEU A 26 1.04 -15.44 9.84
C LEU A 26 0.32 -14.80 11.04
N TRP A 27 -0.93 -14.35 10.87
CA TRP A 27 -1.82 -13.84 11.91
C TRP A 27 -1.88 -14.74 13.17
N PRO A 28 -2.09 -16.06 13.05
CA PRO A 28 -2.08 -16.96 14.22
C PRO A 28 -0.67 -17.24 14.77
N PHE A 29 0.40 -17.00 14.01
CA PHE A 29 1.74 -17.43 14.42
C PHE A 29 2.47 -16.38 15.26
N GLY A 30 2.22 -15.08 15.10
CA GLY A 30 2.92 -14.04 15.90
C GLY A 30 4.47 -14.11 15.83
N PHE A 31 5.02 -14.94 14.93
CA PHE A 31 6.39 -15.43 14.94
C PHE A 31 7.11 -14.92 13.69
N ILE A 32 7.52 -13.65 13.71
CA ILE A 32 8.74 -13.27 12.99
C ILE A 32 9.84 -13.29 14.05
N PRO A 33 10.70 -14.32 14.11
CA PRO A 33 11.60 -14.55 15.23
C PRO A 33 12.82 -13.62 15.27
N THR A 34 12.88 -12.59 14.42
CA THR A 34 13.90 -11.53 14.51
C THR A 34 13.22 -10.17 14.48
N ALA A 35 13.33 -9.42 15.59
CA ALA A 35 12.79 -8.07 15.74
C ALA A 35 13.15 -7.17 14.54
N THR A 36 14.33 -7.39 13.96
CA THR A 36 14.82 -6.71 12.76
C THR A 36 13.94 -6.94 11.53
N LEU A 37 13.55 -8.18 11.21
CA LEU A 37 12.68 -8.44 10.06
C LEU A 37 11.30 -7.80 10.26
N ARG A 38 10.76 -7.83 11.48
CA ARG A 38 9.48 -7.19 11.79
C ARG A 38 9.52 -5.68 11.57
N VAL A 39 10.61 -5.02 11.96
CA VAL A 39 10.81 -3.57 11.74
C VAL A 39 10.99 -3.27 10.26
N VAL A 40 11.83 -4.03 9.54
CA VAL A 40 12.07 -3.80 8.10
C VAL A 40 10.80 -3.99 7.28
N PHE A 41 10.07 -5.08 7.50
CA PHE A 41 8.79 -5.32 6.82
C PHE A 41 7.73 -4.28 7.22
N GLY A 42 7.66 -3.93 8.51
CA GLY A 42 6.75 -2.89 9.00
C GLY A 42 7.04 -1.52 8.35
N MET A 43 8.32 -1.16 8.21
CA MET A 43 8.74 0.09 7.56
C MET A 43 8.40 0.12 6.08
N ILE A 44 8.58 -0.98 5.35
CA ILE A 44 8.20 -1.07 3.93
C ILE A 44 6.69 -0.94 3.76
N LEU A 45 5.91 -1.59 4.63
CA LEU A 45 4.46 -1.50 4.68
C LEU A 45 3.97 -0.09 5.01
N LEU A 46 4.63 0.59 5.94
CA LEU A 46 4.29 1.96 6.37
C LEU A 46 4.70 3.02 5.35
N LEU A 47 5.90 2.91 4.77
CA LEU A 47 6.55 4.01 4.05
C LEU A 47 6.57 3.83 2.53
N GLY A 48 6.38 2.62 2.02
CA GLY A 48 6.49 2.33 0.59
C GLY A 48 5.14 2.11 -0.10
N LEU A 49 4.43 1.07 0.35
CA LEU A 49 3.26 0.53 -0.36
C LEU A 49 2.09 1.52 -0.49
N PRO A 50 1.54 2.08 0.60
CA PRO A 50 0.33 2.90 0.52
C PRO A 50 0.55 4.17 -0.32
N GLY A 51 1.68 4.85 -0.16
CA GLY A 51 1.99 6.06 -0.91
C GLY A 51 2.28 5.81 -2.39
N TYR A 52 2.90 4.67 -2.73
CA TYR A 52 3.12 4.29 -4.13
C TYR A 52 1.79 4.11 -4.87
N PHE A 53 0.85 3.37 -4.25
CA PHE A 53 -0.46 3.14 -4.86
C PHE A 53 -1.33 4.38 -4.88
N ALA A 54 -1.28 5.21 -3.83
CA ALA A 54 -2.01 6.47 -3.81
C ALA A 54 -1.51 7.44 -4.88
N PHE A 55 -0.20 7.54 -5.05
CA PHE A 55 0.38 8.34 -6.12
C PHE A 55 -0.16 7.89 -7.49
N TRP A 56 -0.16 6.59 -7.77
CA TRP A 56 -0.70 6.03 -9.00
C TRP A 56 -2.21 6.12 -9.15
N ALA A 57 -2.95 6.14 -8.05
CA ALA A 57 -4.39 6.35 -8.06
C ALA A 57 -4.74 7.81 -8.40
N ILE A 58 -3.90 8.77 -8.00
CA ILE A 58 -4.17 10.22 -8.07
C ILE A 58 -3.53 10.89 -9.29
N PHE A 59 -2.29 10.55 -9.64
CA PHE A 59 -1.51 11.23 -10.67
C PHE A 59 -1.25 10.35 -11.89
N ASP A 60 -1.26 10.95 -13.08
CA ASP A 60 -0.78 10.29 -14.29
C ASP A 60 0.75 10.40 -14.39
N ARG A 61 1.42 9.33 -14.81
CA ARG A 61 2.89 9.21 -14.77
C ARG A 61 3.65 10.31 -15.53
N LYS A 62 3.00 11.01 -16.46
CA LYS A 62 3.62 12.04 -17.32
C LYS A 62 3.64 13.43 -16.68
N GLU A 63 2.90 13.63 -15.59
CA GLU A 63 2.69 14.96 -15.00
C GLU A 63 3.74 15.32 -13.93
N VAL A 64 4.52 14.35 -13.45
CA VAL A 64 5.34 14.50 -12.24
C VAL A 64 6.77 14.00 -12.48
N SER A 65 7.76 14.81 -12.09
CA SER A 65 9.17 14.43 -12.16
C SER A 65 9.51 13.29 -11.19
N GLU A 66 10.58 12.53 -11.45
CA GLU A 66 10.94 11.38 -10.62
C GLU A 66 11.29 11.76 -9.16
N ILE A 67 11.90 12.93 -8.93
CA ILE A 67 12.22 13.42 -7.59
C ILE A 67 10.94 13.80 -6.83
N GLU A 68 10.04 14.50 -7.50
CA GLU A 68 8.76 14.91 -6.94
C GLU A 68 7.87 13.71 -6.64
N ARG A 69 7.88 12.70 -7.53
CA ARG A 69 7.20 11.42 -7.31
C ARG A 69 7.70 10.75 -6.03
N LEU A 70 9.00 10.68 -5.80
CA LEU A 70 9.57 10.04 -4.62
C LEU A 70 9.18 10.78 -3.33
N GLY A 71 9.17 12.12 -3.37
CA GLY A 71 8.68 12.96 -2.28
C GLY A 71 7.19 12.74 -1.99
N LEU A 72 6.35 12.75 -3.03
CA LEU A 72 4.91 12.54 -2.89
C LEU A 72 4.58 11.14 -2.37
N VAL A 73 5.26 10.10 -2.87
CA VAL A 73 5.10 8.73 -2.38
C VAL A 73 5.39 8.66 -0.89
N PHE A 74 6.48 9.29 -0.43
CA PHE A 74 6.82 9.27 1.00
C PHE A 74 5.77 10.00 1.85
N VAL A 75 5.31 11.18 1.41
CA VAL A 75 4.27 11.95 2.12
C VAL A 75 2.95 11.18 2.15
N PHE A 76 2.50 10.64 1.02
CA PHE A 76 1.26 9.86 0.96
C PHE A 76 1.35 8.61 1.84
N SER A 77 2.49 7.93 1.87
CA SER A 77 2.69 6.77 2.73
C SER A 77 2.53 7.12 4.22
N LEU A 78 3.10 8.24 4.67
CA LEU A 78 2.92 8.70 6.04
C LEU A 78 1.46 9.05 6.35
N VAL A 79 0.81 9.82 5.47
CA VAL A 79 -0.58 10.24 5.66
C VAL A 79 -1.52 9.03 5.69
N LEU A 80 -1.37 8.09 4.75
CA LEU A 80 -2.21 6.90 4.64
C LEU A 80 -1.90 5.83 5.68
N SER A 81 -0.78 5.94 6.36
CA SER A 81 -0.46 5.08 7.49
C SER A 81 -0.97 5.63 8.82
N VAL A 82 -0.82 6.94 9.05
CA VAL A 82 -1.14 7.57 10.33
C VAL A 82 -2.63 7.91 10.42
N VAL A 83 -3.19 8.57 9.41
CA VAL A 83 -4.56 9.08 9.46
C VAL A 83 -5.59 7.95 9.62
N PRO A 84 -5.55 6.85 8.85
CA PRO A 84 -6.53 5.78 8.98
C PRO A 84 -6.45 5.04 10.32
N VAL A 85 -5.24 4.90 10.88
CA VAL A 85 -5.04 4.30 12.20
C VAL A 85 -5.64 5.21 13.28
N MET A 86 -5.38 6.51 13.21
CA MET A 86 -5.96 7.49 14.15
C MET A 86 -7.48 7.55 14.04
N LEU A 87 -8.03 7.50 12.82
CA LEU A 87 -9.47 7.43 12.59
C LEU A 87 -10.06 6.12 13.15
N GLY A 88 -9.36 5.00 12.97
CA GLY A 88 -9.74 3.69 13.53
C GLY A 88 -9.86 3.72 15.05
N ASP A 89 -8.86 4.31 15.72
CA ASP A 89 -8.87 4.49 17.17
C ASP A 89 -9.98 5.46 17.62
N TYR A 90 -10.14 6.59 16.93
CA TYR A 90 -11.11 7.61 17.31
C TYR A 90 -12.57 7.12 17.16
N PHE A 91 -12.91 6.60 15.98
CA PHE A 91 -14.29 6.21 15.61
C PHE A 91 -14.68 4.82 16.08
N PHE A 92 -13.80 3.84 15.92
CA PHE A 92 -14.12 2.43 16.20
C PHE A 92 -13.56 1.94 17.54
N LYS A 93 -12.86 2.80 18.28
CA LYS A 93 -12.18 2.46 19.55
C LYS A 93 -11.29 1.21 19.41
N ILE A 94 -10.73 1.02 18.21
CA ILE A 94 -9.82 -0.09 17.93
C ILE A 94 -8.49 0.23 18.59
N PRO A 95 -8.01 -0.57 19.55
CA PRO A 95 -6.77 -0.28 20.24
C PRO A 95 -5.59 -0.25 19.25
N VAL A 96 -4.74 0.76 19.38
CA VAL A 96 -3.55 0.99 18.55
C VAL A 96 -2.46 -0.04 18.88
N THR A 97 -2.69 -1.27 18.44
CA THR A 97 -1.76 -2.39 18.56
C THR A 97 -1.10 -2.66 17.22
N ALA A 98 0.14 -3.17 17.23
CA ALA A 98 0.87 -3.54 16.02
C ALA A 98 0.05 -4.36 15.00
N PRO A 99 -0.74 -5.39 15.39
CA PRO A 99 -1.56 -6.13 14.43
C PRO A 99 -2.71 -5.29 13.83
N ASN A 100 -3.36 -4.44 14.62
CA ASN A 100 -4.45 -3.59 14.13
C ASN A 100 -3.93 -2.50 13.17
N ILE A 101 -2.79 -1.91 13.48
CA ILE A 101 -2.09 -0.97 12.60
C ILE A 101 -1.80 -1.64 11.25
N ALA A 102 -1.22 -2.84 11.27
CA ALA A 102 -0.90 -3.57 10.05
C ALA A 102 -2.16 -3.88 9.21
N MET A 103 -3.25 -4.33 9.85
CA MET A 103 -4.52 -4.56 9.15
C MET A 103 -5.09 -3.31 8.49
N ILE A 104 -5.12 -2.18 9.22
CA ILE A 104 -5.67 -0.92 8.71
C ILE A 104 -4.84 -0.43 7.52
N ILE A 105 -3.51 -0.47 7.61
CA ILE A 105 -2.62 -0.07 6.52
C ILE A 105 -2.80 -0.97 5.29
N LEU A 106 -2.88 -2.28 5.49
CA LEU A 106 -3.13 -3.23 4.40
C LEU A 106 -4.48 -2.96 3.73
N PHE A 107 -5.52 -2.68 4.52
CA PHE A 107 -6.85 -2.35 4.00
C PHE A 107 -6.82 -1.08 3.14
N VAL A 108 -6.20 -0.01 3.64
CA VAL A 108 -6.07 1.26 2.90
C VAL A 108 -5.24 1.07 1.63
N THR A 109 -4.13 0.33 1.72
CA THR A 109 -3.29 -0.01 0.57
C THR A 109 -4.10 -0.76 -0.48
N PHE A 110 -4.96 -1.69 -0.08
CA PHE A 110 -5.83 -2.44 -1.00
C PHE A 110 -6.84 -1.54 -1.69
N VAL A 111 -7.46 -0.60 -0.96
CA VAL A 111 -8.37 0.38 -1.55
C VAL A 111 -7.65 1.25 -2.59
N CYS A 112 -6.48 1.79 -2.24
CA CYS A 112 -5.66 2.57 -3.17
C CYS A 112 -5.22 1.76 -4.40
N ALA A 113 -4.80 0.51 -4.20
CA ALA A 113 -4.42 -0.40 -5.28
C ALA A 113 -5.61 -0.73 -6.19
N GLY A 114 -6.79 -0.96 -5.61
CA GLY A 114 -8.03 -1.17 -6.34
C GLY A 114 -8.37 0.04 -7.22
N ILE A 115 -8.36 1.24 -6.65
CA ILE A 115 -8.63 2.48 -7.39
C ILE A 115 -7.59 2.68 -8.51
N ALA A 116 -6.30 2.49 -8.23
CA ALA A 116 -5.25 2.57 -9.24
C ALA A 116 -5.48 1.58 -10.39
N ALA A 117 -5.87 0.34 -10.09
CA ALA A 117 -6.20 -0.68 -11.09
C ALA A 117 -7.44 -0.30 -11.93
N PHE A 118 -8.49 0.25 -11.30
CA PHE A 118 -9.69 0.72 -12.02
C PHE A 118 -9.40 1.92 -12.92
N ARG A 119 -8.63 2.91 -12.44
CA ARG A 119 -8.19 4.06 -13.24
C ARG A 119 -7.40 3.60 -14.45
N HIS A 120 -6.49 2.65 -14.27
CA HIS A 120 -5.68 2.13 -15.37
C HIS A 120 -6.51 1.33 -16.39
N ARG A 121 -7.58 0.65 -15.97
CA ARG A 121 -8.51 -0.02 -16.92
C ARG A 121 -9.30 0.98 -17.75
N ARG A 122 -9.67 2.15 -17.19
CA ARG A 122 -10.38 3.18 -17.95
C ARG A 122 -9.55 3.75 -19.10
N PHE A 123 -8.24 3.93 -18.91
CA PHE A 123 -7.35 4.44 -19.96
C PHE A 123 -7.16 3.50 -21.16
N LEU A 124 -7.43 2.20 -21.00
CA LEU A 124 -7.30 1.22 -22.09
C LEU A 124 -8.56 1.05 -22.93
N ASN A 125 -9.71 1.52 -22.46
CA ASN A 125 -10.99 1.42 -23.18
C ASN A 125 -11.34 2.67 -23.99
N THR A 126 -10.47 3.69 -24.00
CA THR A 126 -10.65 4.96 -24.73
C THR A 126 -9.71 5.10 -25.93
N ILE A 127 -8.95 4.07 -26.26
CA ILE A 127 -8.09 3.95 -27.45
C ILE A 127 -8.58 2.74 -28.23
#